data_AF-A0A8X6UGY4-F1
#
_entry.id   AF-A0A8X6UGY4-F1
#
_cell.length_a   1.000
_cell.length_b   1.000
_cell.length_c   1.000
_cell.angle_alpha   90.00
_cell.angle_beta   90.00
_cell.angle_gamma   90.00
#
_symmetry.space_group_name_H-M   'P 1'
#
loop_
_entity.id
_entity.type
_entity.pdbx_description
1 polymer ?
#
loop_
_entity_poly.entity_id
_entity_poly.type
_entity_poly.pdbx_seq_one_letter_code
_entity_poly.pdbx_strand_id
1 'polypeptide(L)'
;MVISFSYSATLLSFLIQPSKPNYIRTFSELSSAVQRGTHKAVFAKFSNPFFLNSGIDHLVRLGEIILQNRWFMEFSKVHSEAYINPHSCQGINRNIAKVIFADRDDVYISKESMYVTPLAFAHSK
;
A
#
# COMPACT_ATOMS: atom_id res chain seq x y z
N MET A 1 8.89 -32.90 35.61
CA MET A 1 9.50 -31.95 34.67
C MET A 1 8.62 -31.79 33.43
N VAL A 2 7.39 -31.29 33.59
CA VAL A 2 6.39 -31.12 32.50
C VAL A 2 5.86 -29.69 32.50
N ILE A 3 5.73 -29.10 33.69
CA ILE A 3 5.28 -27.72 33.91
C ILE A 3 6.27 -26.70 33.30
N SER A 4 7.58 -26.92 33.44
CA SER A 4 8.61 -26.04 32.85
C SER A 4 8.62 -26.07 31.32
N PHE A 5 8.42 -27.24 30.71
CA PHE A 5 8.30 -27.35 29.24
C PHE A 5 7.03 -26.72 28.71
N SER A 6 5.91 -26.85 29.42
CA SER A 6 4.64 -26.24 29.04
C SER A 6 4.74 -24.71 29.09
N TYR A 7 5.37 -24.18 30.14
CA TYR A 7 5.61 -22.73 30.28
C TYR A 7 6.53 -22.18 29.17
N SER A 8 7.62 -22.89 28.86
CA SER A 8 8.51 -22.53 27.76
C SER A 8 7.81 -22.62 26.40
N ALA A 9 6.96 -23.62 26.18
CA ALA A 9 6.19 -23.77 24.95
C ALA A 9 5.16 -22.64 24.78
N THR A 10 4.45 -22.25 25.85
CA THR A 10 3.51 -21.13 25.79
C THR A 10 4.22 -19.80 25.56
N LEU A 11 5.34 -19.55 26.27
CA LEU A 11 6.13 -18.34 26.09
C LEU A 11 6.72 -18.26 24.68
N LEU A 12 7.22 -19.39 24.17
CA LEU A 12 7.74 -19.49 22.82
C LEU A 12 6.63 -19.28 21.78
N SER A 13 5.40 -19.74 22.01
CA SER A 13 4.27 -19.48 21.10
C SER A 13 3.95 -17.98 20.98
N PHE A 14 4.03 -17.23 22.09
CA PHE A 14 3.89 -15.77 22.10
C PHE A 14 5.05 -15.06 21.39
N LEU A 15 6.28 -15.58 21.50
CA LEU A 15 7.46 -15.06 20.81
C LEU A 15 7.47 -15.41 19.31
N ILE A 16 6.91 -16.56 18.93
CA ILE A 16 6.81 -17.04 17.55
C ILE A 16 5.70 -16.30 16.80
N GLN A 17 4.65 -15.84 17.48
CA GLN A 17 3.62 -15.04 16.84
C GLN A 17 4.28 -13.75 16.31
N PRO A 18 4.41 -13.60 14.98
CA PRO A 18 5.16 -12.48 14.44
C PRO A 18 4.33 -11.23 14.72
N SER A 19 4.81 -10.39 15.64
CA SER A 19 4.27 -9.06 15.91
C SER A 19 4.46 -8.08 14.75
N LYS A 20 4.94 -8.56 13.60
CA LYS A 20 5.14 -7.72 12.43
C LYS A 20 3.75 -7.36 11.89
N PRO A 21 3.45 -6.05 11.79
CA PRO A 21 2.20 -5.61 11.17
C PRO A 21 2.10 -6.22 9.78
N ASN A 22 0.90 -6.69 9.41
CA ASN A 22 0.65 -7.33 8.14
C ASN A 22 0.58 -6.26 7.03
N TYR A 23 1.72 -5.66 6.73
CA TYR A 23 1.86 -4.64 5.70
C TYR A 23 1.66 -5.26 4.32
N ILE A 24 0.90 -4.58 3.46
CA ILE A 24 0.80 -4.90 2.03
C ILE A 24 2.13 -4.51 1.37
N ARG A 25 2.85 -5.50 0.84
CA ARG A 25 4.20 -5.33 0.28
C ARG A 25 4.23 -5.28 -1.23
N THR A 26 3.31 -5.99 -1.88
CA THR A 26 3.27 -6.14 -3.33
C THR A 26 1.95 -5.66 -3.91
N PHE A 27 1.94 -5.36 -5.22
CA PHE A 27 0.69 -5.04 -5.91
C PHE A 27 -0.28 -6.23 -5.99
N SER A 28 0.22 -7.46 -5.97
CA SER A 28 -0.60 -8.68 -5.91
C SER A 28 -1.34 -8.79 -4.56
N GLU A 29 -0.64 -8.55 -3.45
CA GLU A 29 -1.24 -8.48 -2.11
C GLU A 29 -2.27 -7.34 -2.03
N LEU A 30 -1.93 -6.16 -2.59
CA LEU A 30 -2.85 -5.02 -2.63
C LEU A 30 -4.12 -5.36 -3.41
N SER A 31 -3.98 -5.93 -4.60
CA SER A 31 -5.12 -6.30 -5.44
C SER A 31 -6.00 -7.34 -4.75
N SER A 32 -5.39 -8.33 -4.09
CA SER A 32 -6.11 -9.35 -3.31
C SER A 32 -6.87 -8.72 -2.14
N ALA A 33 -6.25 -7.80 -1.40
CA ALA A 33 -6.85 -7.12 -0.27
C ALA A 33 -8.03 -6.22 -0.66
N VAL A 34 -7.90 -5.52 -1.79
CA VAL A 34 -8.95 -4.67 -2.38
C VAL A 34 -10.11 -5.51 -2.90
N GLN A 35 -9.85 -6.61 -3.62
CA GLN A 35 -10.87 -7.53 -4.10
C GLN A 35 -11.65 -8.18 -2.94
N ARG A 36 -10.99 -8.42 -1.80
CA ARG A 36 -11.64 -8.91 -0.58
C ARG A 36 -12.42 -7.82 0.17
N GLY A 37 -12.39 -6.57 -0.28
CA GLY A 37 -13.05 -5.44 0.40
C GLY A 37 -12.42 -5.03 1.72
N THR A 38 -11.22 -5.55 2.03
CA THR A 38 -10.54 -5.29 3.31
C THR A 38 -9.76 -3.97 3.31
N HIS A 39 -9.36 -3.51 2.12
CA HIS A 39 -8.54 -2.32 1.96
C HIS A 39 -9.05 -1.44 0.82
N LYS A 40 -8.89 -0.13 0.99
CA LYS A 40 -9.09 0.89 -0.04
C LYS A 40 -7.76 1.22 -0.71
N ALA A 41 -7.76 1.34 -2.04
CA ALA A 41 -6.60 1.73 -2.82
C ALA A 41 -6.78 3.11 -3.44
N VAL A 42 -6.00 4.11 -3.00
CA VAL A 42 -6.10 5.49 -3.49
C VAL A 42 -4.92 5.82 -4.38
N PHE A 43 -5.17 6.11 -5.65
CA PHE A 43 -4.13 6.42 -6.64
C PHE A 43 -4.40 7.76 -7.33
N ALA A 44 -3.37 8.34 -7.95
CA ALA A 44 -3.58 9.50 -8.81
C ALA A 44 -4.43 9.11 -10.03
N LYS A 45 -5.32 9.99 -10.48
CA LYS A 45 -6.22 9.70 -11.61
C LYS A 45 -5.47 9.32 -12.89
N PHE A 46 -4.32 9.94 -13.14
CA PHE A 46 -3.48 9.64 -14.30
C PHE A 46 -2.84 8.25 -14.24
N SER A 47 -2.79 7.60 -13.07
CA SER A 47 -2.25 6.25 -12.91
C SER A 47 -3.20 5.18 -13.45
N ASN A 48 -4.50 5.47 -13.57
CA ASN A 48 -5.52 4.47 -13.92
C ASN A 48 -5.26 3.74 -15.26
N PRO A 49 -4.88 4.42 -16.35
CA PRO A 49 -4.55 3.73 -17.62
C PRO A 49 -3.40 2.73 -17.50
N PHE A 50 -2.45 2.93 -16.58
CA PHE A 50 -1.32 2.00 -16.39
C PHE A 50 -1.79 0.68 -15.77
N PHE A 51 -2.80 0.70 -14.90
CA PHE A 51 -3.41 -0.52 -14.38
C PHE A 51 -4.16 -1.28 -15.46
N LEU A 52 -5.05 -0.58 -16.19
CA LEU A 52 -5.95 -1.18 -17.16
C LEU A 52 -5.20 -1.73 -18.38
N ASN A 53 -4.11 -1.09 -18.78
CA ASN A 53 -3.30 -1.51 -19.93
C ASN A 53 -2.08 -2.37 -19.54
N SER A 54 -1.97 -2.80 -18.29
CA SER A 54 -0.80 -3.58 -17.82
C SER A 54 -0.68 -4.98 -18.43
N GLY A 55 -1.79 -5.56 -18.93
CA GLY A 55 -1.84 -6.96 -19.37
C GLY A 55 -1.75 -7.97 -18.21
N ILE A 56 -1.80 -7.50 -16.96
CA ILE A 56 -1.70 -8.32 -15.76
C ILE A 56 -3.05 -8.33 -15.06
N ASP A 57 -3.74 -9.48 -15.06
CA ASP A 57 -5.14 -9.61 -14.62
C ASP A 57 -5.45 -8.97 -13.26
N HIS A 58 -4.59 -9.16 -12.26
CA HIS A 58 -4.83 -8.61 -10.93
C HIS A 58 -4.65 -7.09 -10.88
N LEU A 59 -3.80 -6.51 -11.73
CA LEU A 59 -3.66 -5.05 -11.85
C LEU A 59 -4.81 -4.44 -12.63
N VAL A 60 -5.27 -5.11 -13.69
CA VAL A 60 -6.45 -4.69 -14.46
C VAL A 60 -7.67 -4.61 -13.55
N ARG A 61 -7.97 -5.68 -12.80
CA ARG A 61 -9.07 -5.70 -11.83
C ARG A 61 -8.94 -4.63 -10.75
N LEU A 62 -7.72 -4.40 -10.25
CA LEU A 62 -7.45 -3.33 -9.28
C LEU A 62 -7.78 -1.95 -9.87
N GLY A 63 -7.38 -1.69 -11.11
CA GLY A 63 -7.72 -0.45 -11.83
C GLY A 63 -9.22 -0.27 -12.03
N GLU A 64 -9.94 -1.32 -12.40
CA GLU A 64 -11.40 -1.30 -12.54
C GLU A 64 -12.09 -0.93 -11.22
N ILE A 65 -11.68 -1.53 -10.10
CA ILE A 65 -12.24 -1.25 -8.77
C ILE A 65 -11.95 0.20 -8.36
N ILE A 66 -10.72 0.69 -8.58
CA ILE A 66 -10.35 2.09 -8.29
C ILE A 66 -11.22 3.05 -9.10
N LEU A 67 -11.43 2.76 -10.38
CA LEU A 67 -12.24 3.57 -11.29
C LEU A 67 -13.72 3.60 -10.87
N GLN A 68 -14.30 2.42 -10.60
CA GLN A 68 -15.69 2.26 -10.19
C GLN A 68 -15.98 3.00 -8.88
N ASN A 69 -15.09 2.88 -7.89
CA ASN A 69 -15.26 3.52 -6.59
C ASN A 69 -14.75 4.97 -6.52
N ARG A 70 -14.19 5.50 -7.61
CA ARG A 70 -13.60 6.84 -7.70
C ARG A 70 -12.57 7.10 -6.60
N TRP A 71 -11.71 6.12 -6.32
CA TRP A 71 -10.65 6.23 -5.31
C TRP A 71 -9.44 7.00 -5.85
N PHE A 72 -9.68 8.25 -6.22
CA PHE A 72 -8.66 9.15 -6.74
C PHE A 72 -8.09 10.03 -5.63
N MET A 73 -6.77 10.15 -5.63
CA MET A 73 -6.06 11.01 -4.70
C MET A 73 -6.31 12.48 -5.03
N GLU A 74 -6.66 13.25 -4.01
CA GLU A 74 -6.50 14.71 -4.02
C GLU A 74 -5.15 15.08 -3.42
N PHE A 75 -4.28 15.75 -4.20
CA PHE A 75 -2.92 16.09 -3.76
C PHE A 75 -2.88 16.97 -2.50
N SER A 76 -3.91 17.79 -2.28
CA SER A 76 -4.06 18.62 -1.08
C SER A 76 -4.27 17.81 0.20
N LYS A 77 -4.66 16.53 0.09
CA LYS A 77 -4.99 15.66 1.22
C LYS A 77 -3.99 14.52 1.41
N VAL A 78 -2.82 14.58 0.78
CA VAL A 78 -1.82 13.48 0.78
C VAL A 78 -1.41 13.04 2.20
N HIS A 79 -1.39 13.96 3.16
CA HIS A 79 -1.06 13.68 4.57
C HIS A 79 -2.26 13.25 5.43
N SER A 80 -3.48 13.25 4.88
CA SER A 80 -4.67 12.96 5.65
C SER A 80 -4.75 11.48 6.03
N GLU A 81 -5.19 11.21 7.26
CA GLU A 81 -5.55 9.86 7.74
C GLU A 81 -6.61 9.17 6.86
N ALA A 82 -7.34 9.95 6.06
CA ALA A 82 -8.28 9.44 5.06
C ALA A 82 -7.61 8.58 3.96
N TYR A 83 -6.30 8.74 3.74
CA TYR A 83 -5.54 7.98 2.73
C TYR A 83 -4.54 6.98 3.31
N ILE A 84 -4.09 7.19 4.54
CA ILE A 84 -3.16 6.29 5.23
C ILE A 84 -3.74 5.91 6.59
N ASN A 85 -4.28 4.71 6.64
CA ASN A 85 -4.76 4.01 7.83
C ASN A 85 -4.60 2.49 7.61
N PRO A 86 -4.85 1.64 8.62
CA PRO A 86 -4.67 0.20 8.51
C PRO A 86 -5.50 -0.50 7.42
N HIS A 87 -6.51 0.17 6.87
CA HIS A 87 -7.41 -0.35 5.84
C HIS A 87 -7.30 0.45 4.53
N SER A 88 -6.24 1.24 4.33
CA SER A 88 -6.03 1.96 3.08
C SER A 88 -4.58 1.97 2.63
N CYS A 89 -4.39 1.99 1.32
CA CYS A 89 -3.08 2.11 0.68
C CYS A 89 -3.09 3.28 -0.30
N GLN A 90 -2.03 4.06 -0.27
CA GLN A 90 -1.85 5.22 -1.13
C GLN A 90 -0.77 4.95 -2.18
N GLY A 91 -1.11 5.13 -3.45
CA GLY A 91 -0.18 5.10 -4.56
C GLY A 91 0.49 6.45 -4.77
N ILE A 92 1.79 6.53 -4.52
CA ILE A 92 2.56 7.77 -4.63
C ILE A 92 3.98 7.47 -5.16
N ASN A 93 4.64 8.49 -5.72
CA ASN A 93 6.05 8.37 -6.09
C ASN A 93 6.90 8.03 -4.85
N ARG A 94 7.81 7.05 -4.97
CA ARG A 94 8.63 6.57 -3.85
C ARG A 94 9.49 7.65 -3.20
N ASN A 95 10.08 8.55 -3.98
CA ASN A 95 10.93 9.61 -3.43
C ASN A 95 10.08 10.61 -2.62
N ILE A 96 8.88 10.92 -3.12
CA ILE A 96 7.92 11.75 -2.39
C ILE A 96 7.47 11.03 -1.11
N ALA A 97 7.16 9.73 -1.18
CA ALA A 97 6.77 8.93 -0.02
C ALA A 97 7.85 8.94 1.08
N LYS A 98 9.12 8.78 0.70
CA LYS A 98 10.24 8.80 1.64
C LYS A 98 10.40 10.16 2.33
N VAL A 99 10.12 11.26 1.64
CA VAL A 99 10.18 12.60 2.23
C VAL A 99 8.99 12.84 3.15
N ILE A 100 7.79 12.48 2.71
CA ILE A 100 6.56 12.73 3.46
C ILE A 100 6.43 11.84 4.70
N PHE A 101 6.85 10.58 4.61
CA PHE A 101 6.69 9.57 5.66
C PHE A 101 8.01 9.19 6.32
N ALA A 102 9.06 10.03 6.20
CA ALA A 102 10.38 9.76 6.76
C ALA A 102 10.31 9.42 8.26
N ASP A 103 9.48 10.14 9.00
CA ASP A 103 9.39 10.09 10.46
C ASP A 103 8.21 9.24 10.97
N ARG A 104 7.60 8.40 10.10
CA ARG A 104 6.46 7.56 10.45
C ARG A 104 6.84 6.08 10.50
N ASP A 105 6.85 5.51 11.69
CA ASP A 105 7.13 4.08 11.93
C ASP A 105 5.94 3.16 11.60
N ASP A 106 4.75 3.73 11.45
CA ASP A 106 3.50 3.03 11.16
C ASP A 106 3.19 2.89 9.66
N VAL A 107 4.07 3.41 8.80
CA VAL A 107 3.91 3.38 7.34
C VAL A 107 4.99 2.52 6.69
N TYR A 108 4.56 1.55 5.88
CA TYR A 108 5.47 0.76 5.05
C TYR A 108 5.47 1.27 3.60
N ILE A 109 6.65 1.59 3.07
CA ILE A 109 6.84 1.97 1.67
C ILE A 109 7.27 0.75 0.85
N SER A 110 6.44 0.33 -0.11
CA SER A 110 6.73 -0.82 -0.98
C SER A 110 7.98 -0.61 -1.85
N LYS A 111 8.69 -1.74 -2.07
CA LYS A 111 9.85 -1.82 -2.98
C LYS A 111 9.46 -2.05 -4.44
N GLU A 112 8.20 -2.37 -4.74
CA GLU A 112 7.71 -2.44 -6.12
C GLU A 112 7.40 -1.03 -6.65
N SER A 113 7.50 -0.88 -7.97
CA SER A 113 7.14 0.35 -8.68
C SER A 113 6.32 -0.03 -9.90
N MET A 114 5.22 0.68 -10.13
CA MET A 114 4.37 0.46 -11.31
C MET A 114 4.96 1.08 -12.57
N TYR A 115 5.54 2.27 -12.44
CA TYR A 115 6.18 3.02 -13.51
C TYR A 115 7.22 3.98 -12.93
N VAL A 116 8.07 4.52 -13.80
CA VAL A 116 9.04 5.57 -13.45
C VAL A 116 8.52 6.90 -14.00
N THR A 117 8.47 7.92 -13.15
CA THR A 117 8.10 9.29 -13.57
C THR A 117 9.35 10.17 -13.63
N PRO A 118 9.76 10.67 -14.81
CA PRO A 118 10.78 11.70 -14.89
C PRO A 118 10.26 13.02 -14.29
N LEU A 119 11.15 13.80 -13.67
CA LEU A 119 10.86 15.14 -13.18
C LEU A 119 11.32 16.17 -14.23
N ALA A 120 10.49 17.16 -14.51
CA ALA A 120 10.80 18.27 -15.40
C ALA A 120 10.16 19.56 -14.89
N PHE A 121 10.60 20.71 -15.40
CA PHE A 121 9.96 22.01 -15.19
C PHE A 121 9.22 22.43 -16.46
N ALA A 122 8.09 23.11 -16.29
CA ALA A 122 7.37 23.76 -17.37
C ALA A 122 7.62 25.27 -17.28
N HIS A 123 7.83 25.93 -18.42
CA HIS A 123 7.86 27.39 -18.51
C HIS A 123 6.90 27.84 -19.61
N SER A 124 6.36 29.06 -19.50
CA SER A 124 5.58 29.64 -20.60
C SER A 124 6.48 29.79 -21.81
N LYS A 125 5.93 29.50 -23.00
CA LYS A 125 6.55 29.89 -24.27
C LYS A 125 6.75 31.40 -24.32
#